data_AF-A0A6M1Z5C4-F1
#
_entry.id   AF-A0A6M1Z5C4-F1
#
_cell.length_a   1.000
_cell.length_b   1.000
_cell.length_c   1.000
_cell.angle_alpha   90.00
_cell.angle_beta   90.00
_cell.angle_gamma   90.00
#
_symmetry.space_group_name_H-M   'P 1'
#
loop_
_entity.id
_entity.type
_entity.pdbx_description
1 polymer ?
#
loop_
_entity_poly.entity_id
_entity_poly.type
_entity_poly.pdbx_seq_one_letter_code
_entity_poly.pdbx_strand_id
1 'polypeptide(L)'
;MSNFDKNEIENLQDLCKIKLTKSEQENFLKDLKKIIDYVETLNEVDTKNVETCNYVLADFQKNVFRKDEIKKPMDREKFLSNAPAKIASMIKVPEVISKK
;
A
#
# COMPACT_ATOMS: atom_id res chain seq x y z
N MET A 1 -5.06 -14.79 -19.99
CA MET A 1 -4.56 -13.85 -18.97
C MET A 1 -5.72 -13.02 -18.48
N SER A 2 -5.61 -12.47 -17.27
CA SER A 2 -6.71 -12.02 -16.41
C SER A 2 -7.68 -11.10 -17.14
N ASN A 3 -8.94 -11.54 -17.29
CA ASN A 3 -10.01 -10.66 -17.70
C ASN A 3 -10.26 -9.70 -16.54
N PHE A 4 -9.57 -8.56 -16.54
CA PHE A 4 -9.73 -7.55 -15.52
C PHE A 4 -11.17 -7.05 -15.55
N ASP A 5 -11.96 -7.40 -14.53
CA ASP A 5 -13.40 -7.20 -14.50
C ASP A 5 -13.83 -6.29 -13.34
N LYS A 6 -15.14 -6.07 -13.22
CA LYS A 6 -15.67 -5.19 -12.19
C LYS A 6 -15.46 -5.76 -10.78
N ASN A 7 -15.48 -7.08 -10.61
CA ASN A 7 -15.25 -7.72 -9.32
C ASN A 7 -13.80 -7.49 -8.85
N GLU A 8 -12.84 -7.49 -9.77
CA GLU A 8 -11.44 -7.17 -9.44
C GLU A 8 -11.28 -5.73 -8.97
N ILE A 9 -12.00 -4.77 -9.56
CA ILE A 9 -12.03 -3.38 -9.08
C ILE A 9 -12.65 -3.25 -7.68
N GLU A 10 -13.71 -4.01 -7.38
CA GLU A 10 -14.33 -4.03 -6.05
C GLU A 10 -13.36 -4.63 -5.01
N ASN A 11 -12.70 -5.74 -5.35
CA ASN A 11 -11.67 -6.34 -4.51
C ASN A 11 -10.50 -5.39 -4.25
N LEU A 12 -10.04 -4.66 -5.27
CA LEU A 12 -8.97 -3.66 -5.14
C LEU A 12 -9.37 -2.48 -4.26
N GLN A 13 -10.61 -2.00 -4.35
CA GLN A 13 -11.13 -0.95 -3.46
C GLN A 13 -11.04 -1.37 -1.99
N ASP A 14 -11.39 -2.62 -1.71
CA ASP A 14 -11.34 -3.17 -0.35
C ASP A 14 -9.91 -3.36 0.16
N LEU A 15 -8.98 -3.77 -0.71
CA LEU A 15 -7.56 -3.91 -0.35
C LEU A 15 -6.90 -2.54 -0.10
N CYS A 16 -7.15 -1.57 -0.98
CA CYS A 16 -6.55 -0.25 -0.90
C CYS A 16 -7.29 0.71 0.06
N LYS A 17 -8.49 0.33 0.54
CA LYS A 17 -9.39 1.17 1.35
C LYS A 17 -9.79 2.47 0.65
N ILE A 18 -9.96 2.41 -0.67
CA ILE A 18 -10.39 3.54 -1.51
C ILE A 18 -11.81 3.27 -1.97
N LYS A 19 -12.76 4.16 -1.66
CA LYS A 19 -14.14 4.06 -2.16
C LYS A 19 -14.25 4.78 -3.49
N LEU A 20 -14.79 4.10 -4.50
CA LEU A 20 -15.05 4.68 -5.82
C LEU A 20 -16.56 4.72 -6.09
N THR A 21 -17.02 5.79 -6.73
CA THR A 21 -18.37 5.85 -7.31
C THR A 21 -18.47 4.93 -8.53
N LYS A 22 -19.69 4.58 -8.95
CA LYS A 22 -19.90 3.71 -10.13
C LYS A 22 -19.26 4.27 -11.41
N SER A 23 -19.34 5.59 -11.61
CA SER A 23 -18.73 6.27 -12.76
C SER A 23 -17.20 6.18 -12.71
N GLU A 24 -16.61 6.40 -11.53
CA GLU A 24 -15.16 6.25 -11.35
C GLU A 24 -14.72 4.80 -11.57
N GLN A 25 -15.48 3.81 -11.08
CA GLN A 25 -15.16 2.39 -11.31
C GLN A 25 -15.07 2.05 -12.80
N GLU A 26 -16.00 2.53 -13.62
CA GLU A 26 -15.99 2.28 -15.08
C GLU A 26 -14.78 2.93 -15.76
N ASN A 27 -14.45 4.17 -15.38
CA ASN A 27 -13.28 4.86 -15.91
C ASN A 27 -11.98 4.18 -15.47
N PHE A 28 -11.84 3.86 -14.18
CA PHE A 28 -10.67 3.16 -13.64
C PHE A 28 -10.49 1.78 -14.26
N LEU A 29 -11.58 1.04 -14.52
CA LEU A 29 -11.51 -0.25 -15.19
C LEU A 29 -10.89 -0.10 -16.59
N LYS A 30 -11.31 0.91 -17.35
CA LYS A 30 -10.79 1.17 -18.70
C LYS A 30 -9.32 1.58 -18.67
N ASP A 31 -8.94 2.43 -17.74
CA ASP A 31 -7.57 2.95 -17.68
C ASP A 31 -6.59 1.92 -17.11
N LEU A 32 -6.98 1.15 -16.10
CA LEU A 32 -6.16 0.05 -15.57
C LEU A 32 -5.94 -1.05 -16.61
N LYS A 33 -6.94 -1.36 -17.44
CA LYS A 33 -6.75 -2.29 -18.57
C LYS A 33 -5.63 -1.83 -19.50
N LYS A 34 -5.68 -0.57 -19.95
CA LYS A 34 -4.62 -0.02 -20.82
C LYS A 34 -3.24 -0.06 -20.16
N ILE A 35 -3.17 0.20 -18.85
CA ILE A 35 -1.90 0.16 -18.10
C ILE A 35 -1.37 -1.28 -18.05
N ILE A 36 -2.23 -2.26 -17.75
CA ILE A 36 -1.86 -3.67 -17.71
C ILE A 36 -1.40 -4.12 -19.11
N ASP A 37 -2.18 -3.81 -20.15
CA ASP A 37 -1.84 -4.13 -21.54
C ASP A 37 -0.46 -3.53 -21.93
N TYR A 38 -0.15 -2.31 -21.45
CA TYR A 38 1.16 -1.70 -21.67
C TYR A 38 2.28 -2.41 -20.89
N VAL A 39 2.03 -2.80 -19.64
CA VAL A 39 3.00 -3.54 -18.81
C VAL A 39 3.28 -4.94 -19.39
N GLU A 40 2.31 -5.55 -20.07
CA GLU A 40 2.50 -6.84 -20.76
C GLU A 40 3.58 -6.81 -21.84
N THR A 41 3.96 -5.62 -22.36
CA THR A 41 5.11 -5.48 -23.27
C THR A 41 6.43 -5.95 -22.65
N LEU A 42 6.54 -5.95 -21.32
CA LEU A 42 7.71 -6.47 -20.61
C LEU A 42 7.87 -7.99 -20.78
N ASN A 43 6.81 -8.73 -21.13
CA ASN A 43 6.88 -10.17 -21.38
C ASN A 43 7.66 -10.53 -22.66
N GLU A 44 7.92 -9.56 -23.54
CA GLU A 44 8.75 -9.75 -24.74
C GLU A 44 10.23 -9.97 -24.41
N VAL A 45 10.65 -9.62 -23.19
CA VAL A 45 12.05 -9.71 -22.75
C VAL A 45 12.25 -10.99 -21.92
N ASP A 46 13.17 -11.86 -22.35
CA ASP A 46 13.52 -13.08 -21.61
C ASP A 46 14.33 -12.77 -20.35
N THR A 47 13.78 -13.14 -19.19
CA THR A 47 14.37 -12.92 -17.87
C THR A 47 14.68 -14.22 -17.11
N LYS A 48 14.59 -15.40 -17.74
CA LYS A 48 14.74 -16.71 -17.07
C LYS A 48 16.02 -16.88 -16.24
N ASN A 49 17.12 -16.28 -16.66
CA ASN A 49 18.43 -16.38 -16.01
C ASN A 49 18.92 -15.05 -15.43
N VAL A 50 18.00 -14.09 -15.22
CA VAL A 50 18.32 -12.78 -14.65
C VAL A 50 17.87 -12.74 -13.19
N GLU A 51 18.79 -12.44 -12.27
CA GLU A 51 18.43 -12.27 -10.87
C GLU A 51 17.56 -11.01 -10.67
N THR A 52 16.60 -11.09 -9.76
CA THR A 52 15.73 -9.95 -9.42
C THR A 52 16.53 -8.85 -8.73
N CYS A 53 16.41 -7.61 -9.22
CA CYS A 53 17.03 -6.45 -8.59
C CYS A 53 16.20 -5.94 -7.41
N ASN A 54 16.50 -6.40 -6.19
CA ASN A 54 15.82 -5.95 -4.97
C ASN A 54 16.34 -4.59 -4.45
N TYR A 55 17.66 -4.36 -4.59
CA TYR A 55 18.33 -3.14 -4.17
C TYR A 55 19.39 -2.77 -5.20
N VAL A 56 19.42 -1.51 -5.62
CA VAL A 56 20.42 -1.02 -6.59
C VAL A 56 21.84 -1.06 -6.02
N LEU A 57 21.99 -0.85 -4.70
CA LEU A 57 23.26 -0.85 -3.97
C LEU A 57 23.34 -2.02 -3.00
N ALA A 58 23.21 -3.24 -3.52
CA ALA A 58 23.10 -4.47 -2.73
C ALA A 58 24.26 -4.70 -1.74
N ASP A 59 25.47 -4.20 -2.03
CA ASP A 59 26.64 -4.39 -1.17
C ASP A 59 26.72 -3.42 0.02
N PHE A 60 25.99 -2.31 -0.01
CA PHE A 60 26.06 -1.28 1.05
C PHE A 60 25.03 -1.46 2.17
N GLN A 61 24.07 -2.36 2.01
CA GLN A 61 22.94 -2.55 2.94
C GLN A 61 22.87 -3.97 3.51
N LYS A 62 24.03 -4.62 3.72
CA LYS A 62 24.08 -5.92 4.40
C LYS A 62 24.01 -5.72 5.92
N ASN A 63 22.97 -6.30 6.54
CA ASN A 63 22.85 -6.43 8.00
C ASN A 63 23.00 -5.10 8.77
N VAL A 64 22.22 -4.09 8.37
CA VAL A 64 22.21 -2.78 9.04
C VAL A 64 21.47 -2.91 10.38
N PHE A 65 22.22 -3.14 11.46
CA PHE A 65 21.67 -3.27 12.81
C PHE A 65 21.56 -1.92 13.52
N ARG A 66 20.46 -1.74 14.26
CA ARG A 66 20.31 -0.68 15.26
C ARG A 66 20.85 -1.20 16.60
N LYS A 67 21.69 -0.41 17.28
CA LYS A 67 22.11 -0.70 18.66
C LYS A 67 20.89 -0.78 19.60
N ASP A 68 20.91 -1.72 20.52
CA ASP A 68 19.84 -1.88 21.50
C ASP A 68 19.98 -0.92 22.68
N GLU A 69 19.69 0.35 22.42
CA GLU A 69 19.77 1.44 23.39
C GLU A 69 18.40 2.10 23.54
N ILE A 70 18.04 2.48 24.78
CA ILE A 70 16.80 3.19 25.08
C ILE A 70 16.91 4.63 24.58
N LYS A 71 15.90 5.08 23.84
CA LYS A 71 15.76 6.48 23.39
C LYS A 71 14.58 7.14 24.07
N LYS A 72 14.68 8.45 24.29
CA LYS A 72 13.56 9.25 24.83
C LYS A 72 12.37 9.20 23.86
N PRO A 73 11.16 8.80 24.29
CA PRO A 73 9.99 8.81 23.42
C PRO A 73 9.60 10.25 23.05
N MET A 74 8.84 10.38 21.96
CA MET A 74 8.26 11.67 21.58
C MET A 74 7.33 12.17 22.68
N ASP A 75 7.31 13.48 22.90
CA ASP A 75 6.35 14.11 23.79
C ASP A 75 4.91 13.81 23.36
N ARG A 76 4.02 13.55 24.33
CA ARG A 76 2.66 13.08 24.05
C ARG A 76 1.83 14.14 23.35
N GLU A 77 1.95 15.41 23.74
CA GLU A 77 1.20 16.50 23.12
C GLU A 77 1.64 16.68 21.67
N LYS A 78 2.95 16.61 21.43
CA LYS A 78 3.53 16.63 20.07
C LYS A 78 3.06 15.44 19.24
N PHE A 79 3.08 14.22 19.78
CA PHE A 79 2.60 13.03 19.08
C PHE A 79 1.13 13.15 18.67
N LEU A 80 0.29 13.64 19.59
CA LEU A 80 -1.15 13.77 19.34
C LEU A 80 -1.50 15.00 18.50
N SER A 81 -0.60 15.96 18.29
CA SER A 81 -0.89 17.24 17.60
C SER A 81 -1.68 17.07 16.29
N ASN A 82 -1.28 16.10 15.45
CA ASN A 82 -1.90 15.83 14.15
C ASN A 82 -3.02 14.78 14.16
N ALA A 83 -3.40 14.24 15.32
CA ALA A 83 -4.46 13.23 15.36
C ALA A 83 -5.83 13.86 15.03
N PRO A 84 -6.61 13.30 14.07
CA PRO A 84 -7.89 13.88 13.65
C PRO A 84 -8.92 13.99 14.79
N ALA A 85 -8.90 13.04 15.72
CA ALA A 85 -9.72 13.05 16.92
C ALA A 85 -8.95 12.45 18.09
N LYS A 86 -9.16 13.00 19.29
CA LYS A 86 -8.42 12.65 20.51
C LYS A 86 -9.40 12.43 21.65
N ILE A 87 -9.12 11.48 22.52
CA ILE A 87 -9.83 11.31 23.79
C ILE A 87 -8.81 11.10 24.90
N ALA A 88 -8.78 12.02 25.86
CA ALA A 88 -7.71 12.11 26.87
C ALA A 88 -6.31 12.01 26.23
N SER A 89 -5.57 10.94 26.53
CA SER A 89 -4.21 10.68 26.03
C SER A 89 -4.15 9.70 24.84
N MET A 90 -5.25 9.50 24.11
CA MET A 90 -5.38 8.50 23.05
C MET A 90 -5.92 9.08 21.74
N ILE A 91 -5.59 8.41 20.62
CA ILE A 91 -6.22 8.66 19.31
C ILE A 91 -7.60 8.02 19.31
N LYS A 92 -8.64 8.80 19.01
CA LYS A 92 -10.01 8.30 18.93
C LYS A 92 -10.27 7.78 17.52
N VAL A 93 -10.68 6.52 17.42
CA VAL A 93 -11.09 5.86 16.16
C VAL A 93 -12.50 5.26 16.32
N PRO A 94 -13.22 5.00 15.21
CA PRO A 94 -14.44 4.19 15.24
C PRO A 94 -14.15 2.79 15.80
N GLU A 95 -15.15 2.20 16.46
CA GLU A 95 -15.04 0.85 16.99
C GLU A 95 -14.84 -0.16 15.85
N VAL A 96 -13.83 -1.03 15.98
CA VAL A 96 -13.41 -1.96 14.91
C VAL A 96 -14.16 -3.29 15.00
N ILE A 97 -14.56 -3.73 16.20
CA ILE A 97 -15.26 -5.00 16.41
C ILE A 97 -16.75 -4.72 16.50
N SER A 98 -17.45 -4.80 15.36
CA SER A 98 -18.90 -4.98 15.40
C SER A 98 -19.19 -6.42 15.80
N LYS A 99 -20.02 -6.65 16.82
CA LYS A 99 -20.67 -7.97 17.00
C LYS A 99 -21.34 -8.30 15.66
N LYS A 100 -20.98 -9.47 15.11
CA LYS A 100 -21.69 -10.07 13.98
C LYS A 100 -23.14 -10.34 14.37
#